data_AF-A0A8T1GT62-F1
#
_entry.id   AF-A0A8T1GT62-F1
#
_cell.length_a   1.000
_cell.length_b   1.000
_cell.length_c   1.000
_cell.angle_alpha   90.00
_cell.angle_beta   90.00
_cell.angle_gamma   90.00
#
_symmetry.space_group_name_H-M   'P 1'
#
loop_
_entity.id
_entity.type
_entity.pdbx_description
1 polymer ?
#
loop_
_entity_poly.entity_id
_entity_poly.type
_entity_poly.pdbx_seq_one_letter_code
_entity_poly.pdbx_strand_id
1 'polypeptide(L)'
;MITDGHQVASHTWSHQRLTTLSKAKFWNQMVYNEIAFADILGYFPTYMRPPYSASNTTTDAWLSELGYHITYFNLDTEGYLHDSPDLIQTSKDIWGSTVEGKSPASNKWLQIEHDPVYQSVYNLPEYMLKSMANNGFSAVTVGECLDDPKANWYRSASGSSGSSTTTQPASKTSTSAAGTATGS
;
A
#
# COMPACT_ATOMS: atom_id res chain seq x y z
N MET A 1 -14.28 -6.98 -5.08
CA MET A 1 -13.19 -6.18 -4.49
C MET A 1 -13.30 -4.70 -4.83
N ILE A 2 -12.89 -4.25 -6.02
CA ILE A 2 -12.93 -2.82 -6.40
C ILE A 2 -14.36 -2.26 -6.36
N THR A 3 -15.32 -2.97 -6.98
CA THR A 3 -16.74 -2.57 -7.01
C THR A 3 -17.36 -2.43 -5.63
N ASP A 4 -16.86 -3.19 -4.65
CA ASP A 4 -17.37 -3.22 -3.29
C ASP A 4 -16.62 -2.24 -2.37
N GLY A 5 -15.71 -1.43 -2.94
CA GLY A 5 -14.97 -0.39 -2.23
C GLY A 5 -13.69 -0.86 -1.54
N HIS A 6 -13.26 -2.11 -1.75
CA HIS A 6 -11.98 -2.59 -1.20
C HIS A 6 -10.79 -2.01 -1.96
N GLN A 7 -9.71 -1.73 -1.23
CA GLN A 7 -8.42 -1.40 -1.82
C GLN A 7 -7.70 -2.68 -2.23
N VAL A 8 -7.41 -2.81 -3.53
CA VAL A 8 -6.56 -3.88 -4.09
C VAL A 8 -5.12 -3.38 -4.20
N ALA A 9 -4.15 -4.22 -3.82
CA ALA A 9 -2.71 -3.92 -3.81
C ALA A 9 -1.90 -5.10 -4.38
N SER A 10 -0.63 -4.87 -4.72
CA SER A 10 0.24 -5.91 -5.28
C SER A 10 0.84 -6.81 -4.18
N HIS A 11 0.93 -8.11 -4.46
CA HIS A 11 1.66 -9.07 -3.63
C HIS A 11 2.68 -9.89 -4.43
N THR A 12 3.25 -9.27 -5.47
CA THR A 12 4.14 -9.88 -6.49
C THR A 12 3.44 -10.91 -7.40
N TRP A 13 4.06 -11.24 -8.52
CA TRP A 13 3.54 -12.19 -9.50
C TRP A 13 3.49 -13.63 -9.01
N SER A 14 4.57 -14.12 -8.38
CA SER A 14 4.71 -15.54 -8.03
C SER A 14 5.15 -15.76 -6.58
N HIS A 15 4.92 -14.77 -5.71
CA HIS A 15 5.21 -14.84 -4.27
C HIS A 15 6.68 -15.18 -3.94
N GLN A 16 7.63 -14.79 -4.80
CA GLN A 16 9.05 -15.02 -4.52
C GLN A 16 9.56 -14.10 -3.42
N ARG A 17 10.49 -14.59 -2.61
CA ARG A 17 11.18 -13.79 -1.59
C ARG A 17 12.06 -12.73 -2.26
N LEU A 18 11.61 -11.49 -2.26
CA LEU A 18 12.25 -10.40 -3.01
C LEU A 18 13.72 -10.17 -2.61
N THR A 19 14.05 -10.35 -1.34
CA THR A 19 15.41 -10.15 -0.79
C THR A 19 16.46 -11.10 -1.35
N THR A 20 16.06 -12.18 -2.03
CA THR A 20 16.97 -13.18 -2.61
C THR A 20 17.09 -13.06 -4.13
N LEU A 21 16.41 -12.10 -4.76
CA LEU A 21 16.34 -11.99 -6.21
C LEU A 21 17.41 -11.06 -6.78
N SER A 22 17.81 -11.32 -8.02
CA SER A 22 18.51 -10.33 -8.83
C SER A 22 17.53 -9.21 -9.24
N LYS A 23 18.06 -8.02 -9.57
CA LYS A 23 17.25 -6.87 -10.00
C LYS A 23 16.28 -7.24 -11.14
N ALA A 24 16.77 -7.94 -12.16
CA ALA A 24 15.92 -8.36 -13.29
C ALA A 24 14.75 -9.27 -12.86
N LYS A 25 14.99 -10.26 -11.99
CA LYS A 25 13.92 -11.14 -11.49
C LYS A 25 12.94 -10.40 -10.59
N PHE A 26 13.43 -9.49 -9.75
CA PHE A 26 12.60 -8.62 -8.94
C PHE A 26 11.67 -7.78 -9.83
N TRP A 27 12.19 -7.14 -10.89
CA TRP A 27 11.38 -6.33 -11.81
C TRP A 27 10.28 -7.17 -12.45
N ASN A 28 10.59 -8.39 -12.89
CA ASN A 28 9.58 -9.29 -13.44
C ASN A 28 8.45 -9.59 -12.42
N GLN A 29 8.78 -9.75 -11.13
CA GLN A 29 7.77 -9.99 -10.08
C GLN A 29 6.79 -8.81 -9.93
N MET A 30 7.26 -7.58 -10.13
CA MET A 30 6.43 -6.39 -10.02
C MET A 30 5.67 -6.12 -11.31
N VAL A 31 6.39 -6.03 -12.44
CA VAL A 31 5.85 -5.61 -13.74
C VAL A 31 4.83 -6.61 -14.28
N TYR A 32 5.04 -7.93 -14.13
CA TYR A 32 4.04 -8.89 -14.60
C TYR A 32 2.71 -8.76 -13.87
N ASN A 33 2.76 -8.43 -12.57
CA ASN A 33 1.55 -8.20 -11.80
C ASN A 33 0.88 -6.86 -12.18
N GLU A 34 1.67 -5.81 -12.45
CA GLU A 34 1.16 -4.53 -12.97
C GLU A 34 0.44 -4.70 -14.31
N ILE A 35 1.01 -5.49 -15.23
CA ILE A 35 0.40 -5.79 -16.53
C ILE A 35 -0.94 -6.50 -16.33
N ALA A 36 -1.01 -7.49 -15.44
CA ALA A 36 -2.27 -8.19 -15.16
C ALA A 36 -3.33 -7.25 -14.55
N PHE A 37 -2.95 -6.39 -13.61
CA PHE A 37 -3.87 -5.37 -13.08
C PHE A 37 -4.33 -4.40 -14.16
N ALA A 38 -3.42 -3.91 -14.99
CA ALA A 38 -3.73 -2.99 -16.07
C ALA A 38 -4.68 -3.59 -17.11
N ASP A 39 -4.51 -4.86 -17.46
CA ASP A 39 -5.38 -5.57 -18.40
C ASP A 39 -6.81 -5.73 -17.86
N ILE A 40 -6.95 -5.98 -16.56
CA ILE A 40 -8.25 -6.19 -15.91
C ILE A 40 -8.94 -4.87 -15.53
N LEU A 41 -8.18 -3.88 -15.05
CA LEU A 41 -8.71 -2.67 -14.40
C LEU A 41 -8.43 -1.38 -15.19
N GLY A 42 -7.50 -1.38 -16.14
CA GLY A 42 -7.00 -0.17 -16.83
C GLY A 42 -5.99 0.66 -16.03
N TYR A 43 -5.68 0.23 -14.81
CA TYR A 43 -4.73 0.84 -13.88
C TYR A 43 -4.12 -0.23 -12.98
N PHE A 44 -3.07 0.12 -12.23
CA PHE A 44 -2.37 -0.79 -11.32
C PHE A 44 -2.07 -0.12 -9.98
N PRO A 45 -1.96 -0.88 -8.88
CA PRO A 45 -1.81 -0.32 -7.54
C PRO A 45 -0.43 0.32 -7.32
N THR A 46 -0.40 1.37 -6.51
CA THR A 46 0.84 1.94 -5.93
C THR A 46 1.21 1.29 -4.61
N TYR A 47 0.30 0.53 -4.02
CA TYR A 47 0.52 -0.20 -2.77
C TYR A 47 1.00 -1.62 -3.05
N MET A 48 1.95 -2.10 -2.23
CA MET A 48 2.35 -3.50 -2.23
C MET A 48 2.78 -3.99 -0.85
N ARG A 49 2.61 -5.28 -0.60
CA ARG A 49 3.19 -5.97 0.55
C ARG A 49 4.23 -6.98 0.05
N PRO A 50 5.47 -7.00 0.55
CA PRO A 50 6.43 -8.03 0.17
C PRO A 50 6.03 -9.42 0.69
N PRO A 51 6.16 -10.48 -0.13
CA PRO A 51 6.07 -11.86 0.34
C PRO A 51 6.97 -12.11 1.56
N TYR A 52 6.46 -12.88 2.52
CA TYR A 52 7.14 -13.21 3.78
C TYR A 52 7.50 -12.02 4.67
N SER A 53 6.94 -10.83 4.39
CA SER A 53 7.36 -9.56 5.01
C SER A 53 8.88 -9.36 4.97
N ALA A 54 9.54 -9.90 3.93
CA ALA A 54 10.98 -9.89 3.82
C ALA A 54 11.45 -8.56 3.24
N SER A 55 12.23 -7.82 4.01
CA SER A 55 12.81 -6.52 3.65
C SER A 55 14.33 -6.53 3.81
N ASN A 56 14.99 -5.74 2.97
CA ASN A 56 16.34 -5.24 3.18
C ASN A 56 16.52 -3.93 2.41
N THR A 57 17.62 -3.20 2.67
CA THR A 57 17.90 -1.89 2.05
C THR A 57 17.79 -1.92 0.52
N THR A 58 18.26 -2.99 -0.12
CA THR A 58 18.20 -3.15 -1.58
C THR A 58 16.77 -3.32 -2.08
N THR A 59 15.98 -4.17 -1.43
CA THR A 59 14.58 -4.45 -1.77
C THR A 59 13.75 -3.18 -1.62
N ASP A 60 13.90 -2.47 -0.49
CA ASP A 60 13.15 -1.25 -0.22
C ASP A 60 13.52 -0.15 -1.23
N ALA A 61 14.81 -0.02 -1.57
CA ALA A 61 15.27 0.92 -2.58
C ALA A 61 14.68 0.62 -3.96
N TRP A 62 14.60 -0.66 -4.36
CA TRP A 62 14.00 -1.06 -5.63
C TRP A 62 12.48 -0.88 -5.68
N LEU A 63 11.77 -1.17 -4.59
CA LEU A 63 10.35 -0.87 -4.47
C LEU A 63 10.08 0.64 -4.55
N SER A 64 10.94 1.44 -3.90
CA SER A 64 10.88 2.90 -3.97
C SER A 64 11.20 3.45 -5.37
N GLU A 65 12.17 2.87 -6.08
CA GLU A 65 12.48 3.19 -7.49
C GLU A 65 11.26 2.98 -8.40
N LEU A 66 10.46 1.95 -8.13
CA LEU A 66 9.19 1.69 -8.81
C LEU A 66 8.01 2.52 -8.29
N GLY A 67 8.21 3.34 -7.25
CA GLY A 67 7.19 4.21 -6.66
C GLY A 67 6.12 3.47 -5.85
N TYR A 68 6.47 2.35 -5.21
CA TYR A 68 5.55 1.62 -4.35
C TYR A 68 5.50 2.18 -2.91
N HIS A 69 4.31 2.26 -2.36
CA HIS A 69 4.07 2.26 -0.91
C HIS A 69 4.25 0.83 -0.40
N ILE A 70 5.28 0.60 0.41
CA ILE A 70 5.57 -0.70 1.01
C ILE A 70 4.77 -0.82 2.31
N THR A 71 3.79 -1.71 2.32
CA THR A 71 2.92 -1.92 3.49
C THR A 71 3.27 -3.17 4.26
N TYR A 72 3.30 -3.02 5.59
CA TYR A 72 3.41 -4.10 6.56
C TYR A 72 2.20 -4.07 7.50
N PHE A 73 2.28 -4.86 8.56
CA PHE A 73 1.26 -4.98 9.59
C PHE A 73 1.88 -4.78 10.97
N ASN A 74 1.05 -4.44 11.94
CA ASN A 74 1.41 -4.37 13.37
C ASN A 74 0.48 -5.23 14.23
N LEU A 75 -0.35 -6.07 13.61
CA LEU A 75 -1.15 -7.11 14.24
C LEU A 75 -1.18 -8.35 13.33
N ASP A 76 -0.58 -9.43 13.80
CA ASP A 76 -0.61 -10.75 13.14
C ASP A 76 -1.34 -11.71 14.07
N THR A 77 -2.46 -12.25 13.60
CA THR A 77 -3.27 -13.24 14.32
C THR A 77 -2.86 -14.67 13.98
N GLU A 78 -1.86 -14.86 13.12
CA GLU A 78 -1.31 -16.16 12.75
C GLU A 78 -2.37 -17.12 12.18
N GLY A 79 -3.44 -16.61 11.55
CA GLY A 79 -4.54 -17.44 11.02
C GLY A 79 -4.05 -18.53 10.05
N TYR A 80 -2.95 -18.26 9.34
CA TYR A 80 -2.28 -19.21 8.45
C TYR A 80 -1.67 -20.44 9.17
N LEU A 81 -1.51 -20.41 10.49
CA LEU A 81 -1.09 -21.56 11.32
C LEU A 81 -2.27 -22.34 11.89
N HIS A 82 -3.50 -21.81 11.82
CA HIS A 82 -4.64 -22.26 12.61
C HIS A 82 -5.88 -22.63 11.76
N ASP A 83 -5.69 -23.35 10.66
CA ASP A 83 -6.76 -23.70 9.70
C ASP A 83 -7.63 -24.92 10.11
N SER A 84 -8.01 -25.00 11.40
CA SER A 84 -9.02 -25.96 11.86
C SER A 84 -9.99 -25.30 12.84
N PRO A 85 -11.22 -25.83 12.99
CA PRO A 85 -12.21 -25.28 13.92
C PRO A 85 -11.71 -25.17 15.36
N ASP A 86 -10.83 -26.08 15.78
CA ASP A 86 -10.27 -26.09 17.14
C ASP A 86 -9.09 -25.13 17.28
N LEU A 87 -8.24 -25.01 16.25
CA LEU A 87 -7.02 -24.19 16.30
C LEU A 87 -7.30 -22.70 16.14
N ILE A 88 -8.34 -22.31 15.39
CA ILE A 88 -8.64 -20.90 15.10
C ILE A 88 -8.92 -20.07 16.36
N GLN A 89 -9.23 -20.71 17.48
CA GLN A 89 -9.37 -20.03 18.76
C GLN A 89 -8.07 -19.32 19.16
N THR A 90 -6.89 -19.90 18.87
CA THR A 90 -5.60 -19.25 19.14
C THR A 90 -5.49 -17.88 18.44
N SER A 91 -5.91 -17.78 17.18
CA SER A 91 -5.94 -16.51 16.44
C SER A 91 -6.91 -15.49 17.04
N LYS A 92 -8.07 -15.95 17.52
CA LYS A 92 -9.03 -15.10 18.23
C LYS A 92 -8.46 -14.60 19.56
N ASP A 93 -7.71 -15.44 20.28
CA ASP A 93 -7.08 -15.06 21.55
C ASP A 93 -5.96 -14.02 21.34
N ILE A 94 -5.18 -14.15 20.26
CA ILE A 94 -4.18 -13.14 19.86
C ILE A 94 -4.86 -11.79 19.60
N TRP A 95 -5.94 -11.80 18.80
CA TRP A 95 -6.76 -10.61 18.57
C TRP A 95 -7.28 -10.03 19.90
N GLY A 96 -7.89 -10.87 20.73
CA GLY A 96 -8.49 -10.49 22.01
C GLY A 96 -7.48 -9.81 22.93
N SER A 97 -6.28 -10.37 23.05
CA SER A 97 -5.20 -9.80 23.88
C SER A 97 -4.70 -8.44 23.38
N THR A 98 -4.85 -8.16 22.08
CA THR A 98 -4.34 -6.94 21.45
C THR A 98 -5.39 -5.83 21.39
N VAL A 99 -6.64 -6.16 21.04
CA VAL A 99 -7.68 -5.20 20.65
C VAL A 99 -8.72 -4.94 21.74
N GLU A 100 -9.07 -5.94 22.55
CA GLU A 100 -10.15 -5.79 23.54
C GLU A 100 -9.80 -4.76 24.61
N GLY A 101 -10.75 -3.87 24.91
CA GLY A 101 -10.59 -2.79 25.88
C GLY A 101 -9.67 -1.65 25.43
N LYS A 102 -9.18 -1.66 24.18
CA LYS A 102 -8.42 -0.55 23.60
C LYS A 102 -9.34 0.48 23.00
N SER A 103 -8.82 1.70 22.80
CA SER A 103 -9.56 2.82 22.21
C SER A 103 -9.04 3.16 20.81
N PRO A 104 -9.94 3.45 19.85
CA PRO A 104 -9.55 3.96 18.53
C PRO A 104 -8.90 5.34 18.58
N ALA A 105 -9.01 6.08 19.69
CA ALA A 105 -8.37 7.38 19.85
C ALA A 105 -6.84 7.28 19.98
N SER A 106 -6.31 6.13 20.42
CA SER A 106 -4.88 5.93 20.69
C SER A 106 -4.30 4.70 20.01
N ASN A 107 -5.09 3.92 19.28
CA ASN A 107 -4.65 2.69 18.63
C ASN A 107 -5.13 2.66 17.18
N LYS A 108 -4.24 2.23 16.28
CA LYS A 108 -4.54 1.88 14.89
C LYS A 108 -3.78 0.59 14.58
N TRP A 109 -4.45 -0.35 13.90
CA TRP A 109 -3.79 -1.58 13.45
C TRP A 109 -3.97 -1.80 11.96
N LEU A 110 -2.88 -2.22 11.32
CA LEU A 110 -2.89 -2.92 10.05
C LEU A 110 -2.76 -4.39 10.40
N GLN A 111 -3.85 -5.13 10.21
CA GLN A 111 -3.96 -6.55 10.51
C GLN A 111 -3.63 -7.38 9.26
N ILE A 112 -2.93 -8.51 9.44
CA ILE A 112 -2.65 -9.45 8.35
C ILE A 112 -3.47 -10.74 8.47
N GLU A 113 -4.16 -11.11 7.39
CA GLU A 113 -4.75 -12.44 7.20
C GLU A 113 -4.48 -12.95 5.78
N HIS A 114 -4.86 -14.21 5.54
CA HIS A 114 -4.73 -14.89 4.25
C HIS A 114 -6.08 -15.50 3.83
N ASP A 115 -6.70 -14.95 2.79
CA ASP A 115 -7.97 -15.42 2.24
C ASP A 115 -7.95 -16.81 1.55
N PRO A 116 -6.81 -17.45 1.23
CA PRO A 116 -6.80 -18.86 0.84
C PRO A 116 -7.03 -19.85 2.00
N VAL A 117 -7.03 -19.37 3.25
CA VAL A 117 -7.13 -20.20 4.47
C VAL A 117 -8.58 -20.22 4.95
N TYR A 118 -9.17 -21.41 5.08
CA TYR A 118 -10.62 -21.55 5.29
C TYR A 118 -11.09 -20.86 6.57
N GLN A 119 -10.42 -21.10 7.69
CA GLN A 119 -10.80 -20.50 8.98
C GLN A 119 -10.59 -18.98 9.02
N SER A 120 -9.57 -18.47 8.31
CA SER A 120 -9.34 -17.02 8.16
C SER A 120 -10.43 -16.30 7.36
N VAL A 121 -11.25 -17.03 6.58
CA VAL A 121 -12.39 -16.46 5.82
C VAL A 121 -13.72 -16.68 6.51
N TYR A 122 -13.99 -17.91 6.96
CA TYR A 122 -15.34 -18.30 7.40
C TYR A 122 -15.57 -18.20 8.91
N ASN A 123 -14.53 -17.90 9.69
CA ASN A 123 -14.63 -17.89 11.16
C ASN A 123 -14.05 -16.63 11.77
N LEU A 124 -12.79 -16.33 11.46
CA LEU A 124 -12.07 -15.21 12.07
C LEU A 124 -12.66 -13.82 11.73
N PRO A 125 -13.10 -13.51 10.49
CA PRO A 125 -13.57 -12.16 10.14
C PRO A 125 -14.82 -11.74 10.92
N GLU A 126 -15.79 -12.65 11.10
CA GLU A 126 -17.00 -12.34 11.86
C GLU A 126 -16.68 -11.98 13.32
N TYR A 127 -15.77 -12.73 13.95
CA TYR A 127 -15.30 -12.46 15.30
C TYR A 127 -14.61 -11.09 15.40
N MET A 128 -13.66 -10.81 14.50
CA MET A 128 -12.92 -9.55 14.49
C MET A 128 -13.86 -8.35 14.28
N LEU A 129 -14.77 -8.42 13.31
CA LEU A 129 -15.71 -7.32 13.01
C LEU A 129 -16.66 -7.03 14.20
N LYS A 130 -17.14 -8.07 14.89
CA LYS A 130 -17.94 -7.90 16.13
C LYS A 130 -17.13 -7.25 17.24
N SER A 131 -15.89 -7.71 17.44
CA SER A 131 -14.97 -7.12 18.43
C SER A 131 -14.69 -5.64 18.11
N MET A 132 -14.41 -5.30 16.85
CA MET A 132 -14.20 -3.91 16.41
C MET A 132 -15.41 -3.04 16.74
N ALA A 133 -16.61 -3.49 16.37
CA ALA A 133 -17.85 -2.76 16.66
C ALA A 133 -18.05 -2.55 18.16
N ASN A 134 -17.81 -3.58 18.98
CA ASN A 134 -17.95 -3.49 20.44
C ASN A 134 -16.94 -2.54 21.10
N ASN A 135 -15.73 -2.42 20.52
CA ASN A 135 -14.66 -1.55 21.02
C ASN A 135 -14.64 -0.17 20.32
N GLY A 136 -15.61 0.12 19.45
CA GLY A 136 -15.73 1.40 18.74
C GLY A 136 -14.73 1.60 17.59
N PHE A 137 -14.03 0.56 17.15
CA PHE A 137 -13.17 0.61 15.97
C PHE A 137 -13.98 0.53 14.68
N SER A 138 -13.45 1.10 13.60
CA SER A 138 -13.99 0.98 12.25
C SER A 138 -13.02 0.23 11.35
N ALA A 139 -13.53 -0.68 10.53
CA ALA A 139 -12.75 -1.31 9.47
C ALA A 139 -12.66 -0.35 8.28
N VAL A 140 -11.44 -0.07 7.84
CA VAL A 140 -11.13 0.86 6.76
C VAL A 140 -10.09 0.24 5.83
N THR A 141 -9.95 0.80 4.62
CA THR A 141 -8.86 0.43 3.72
C THR A 141 -7.50 0.89 4.27
N VAL A 142 -6.40 0.34 3.74
CA VAL A 142 -5.04 0.70 4.20
C VAL A 142 -4.75 2.17 3.93
N GLY A 143 -5.12 2.70 2.77
CA GLY A 143 -4.96 4.10 2.45
C GLY A 143 -5.74 5.02 3.39
N GLU A 144 -6.98 4.67 3.75
CA GLU A 144 -7.75 5.41 4.76
C GLU A 144 -7.09 5.32 6.15
N CYS A 145 -6.55 4.17 6.55
CA CYS A 145 -5.83 4.01 7.82
C CYS A 145 -4.58 4.90 7.90
N LEU A 146 -3.89 5.06 6.77
CA LEU A 146 -2.65 5.83 6.61
C LEU A 146 -2.90 7.29 6.20
N ASP A 147 -4.16 7.74 6.18
CA ASP A 147 -4.54 9.10 5.81
C ASP A 147 -4.08 9.49 4.38
N ASP A 148 -4.00 8.52 3.47
CA ASP A 148 -3.61 8.69 2.07
C ASP A 148 -4.83 8.77 1.13
N PRO A 149 -5.03 9.88 0.39
CA PRO A 149 -6.16 10.04 -0.53
C PRO A 149 -6.28 8.93 -1.58
N LYS A 150 -7.51 8.52 -1.89
CA LYS A 150 -7.82 7.48 -2.92
C LYS A 150 -7.16 7.71 -4.28
N ALA A 151 -6.94 8.98 -4.64
CA ALA A 151 -6.27 9.36 -5.89
C ALA A 151 -4.82 8.88 -5.98
N ASN A 152 -4.18 8.56 -4.86
CA ASN A 152 -2.79 8.10 -4.78
C ASN A 152 -2.66 6.57 -4.84
N TRP A 153 -3.76 5.82 -4.73
CA TRP A 153 -3.72 4.36 -4.56
C TRP A 153 -3.41 3.59 -5.84
N TYR A 154 -3.60 4.22 -7.01
CA TYR A 154 -3.49 3.59 -8.32
C TYR A 154 -2.80 4.51 -9.34
N ARG A 155 -2.09 3.92 -10.29
CA ARG A 155 -1.51 4.60 -11.46
C ARG A 155 -2.18 4.10 -12.74
N SER A 156 -2.46 5.01 -13.66
CA SER A 156 -3.00 4.65 -14.97
C SER A 156 -1.97 3.87 -15.79
N ALA A 157 -2.43 2.82 -16.48
CA ALA A 157 -1.60 2.10 -17.45
C ALA A 157 -1.48 2.84 -18.79
N SER A 158 -2.40 3.76 -19.09
CA SER A 158 -2.28 4.64 -20.24
C SER A 158 -1.26 5.73 -19.91
N GLY A 159 -0.19 5.81 -20.70
CA GLY A 159 0.85 6.82 -20.55
C GLY A 159 0.34 8.23 -20.81
N SER A 160 -0.43 8.79 -19.88
CA SER A 160 -0.48 10.24 -19.73
C SER A 160 0.76 10.63 -18.93
N SER A 161 1.82 10.94 -19.67
CA SER A 161 2.71 12.03 -19.30
C SER A 161 1.83 13.25 -19.08
N GLY A 162 1.29 13.40 -17.87
CA GLY A 162 0.81 14.66 -17.36
C GLY A 162 2.04 15.55 -17.28
N SER A 163 2.32 16.27 -18.36
CA SER A 163 3.25 17.38 -18.36
C SER A 163 2.78 18.32 -17.26
N SER A 164 3.42 18.24 -16.09
CA SER A 164 3.35 19.31 -15.11
C SER A 164 3.95 20.51 -15.81
N THR A 165 3.06 21.37 -16.31
CA THR A 165 3.46 22.66 -16.84
C THR A 165 4.11 23.38 -15.67
N THR A 166 5.43 23.39 -15.66
CA THR A 166 6.20 24.15 -14.68
C THR A 166 6.00 25.60 -15.08
N THR A 167 5.08 26.28 -14.41
CA THR A 167 4.92 27.73 -14.54
C THR A 167 6.19 28.38 -14.02
N GLN A 168 7.13 28.64 -14.93
CA GLN A 168 8.34 29.41 -14.63
C GLN A 168 7.91 30.85 -14.30
N PRO A 169 8.36 31.44 -13.17
CA PRO A 169 8.08 32.85 -12.91
C PRO A 169 8.83 33.70 -13.94
N ALA A 170 8.11 34.66 -14.55
CA ALA A 170 8.69 35.63 -15.48
C ALA A 170 9.84 36.40 -14.80
N SER A 171 11.05 36.27 -15.35
CA SER A 171 12.20 37.09 -14.97
C SER A 171 11.95 38.52 -15.42
N LYS A 172 11.89 39.46 -14.46
CA LYS A 172 11.81 40.89 -14.72
C LYS A 172 13.12 41.36 -15.34
N THR A 173 13.07 41.76 -16.60
CA THR A 173 14.17 42.42 -17.30
C THR A 173 14.39 43.81 -16.70
N SER A 174 15.52 44.03 -16.03
CA SER A 174 15.99 45.36 -15.66
C SER A 174 16.78 45.96 -16.83
N THR A 175 16.16 46.90 -17.54
CA THR A 175 16.82 47.79 -18.51
C THR A 175 17.74 48.77 -17.78
N SER A 176 19.05 48.70 -18.02
CA SER A 176 19.97 49.81 -17.76
C SER A 176 20.19 50.60 -19.06
N ALA A 177 19.84 51.88 -19.01
CA ALA A 177 20.09 52.84 -20.07
C ALA A 177 21.55 53.31 -20.02
N ALA A 178 22.27 53.20 -21.13
CA ALA A 178 23.56 53.87 -21.32
C ALA A 178 23.31 55.22 -22.02
N GLY A 179 23.54 56.30 -21.28
CA GLY A 179 23.38 57.67 -21.74
C GLY A 179 24.46 58.11 -22.71
N THR A 180 24.03 58.86 -23.72
CA THR A 180 24.85 59.64 -24.65
C THR A 180 25.48 60.83 -23.92
N ALA A 181 26.78 61.04 -24.11
CA ALA A 181 27.46 62.27 -23.71
C ALA A 181 28.01 62.98 -24.96
N THR A 182 27.60 64.24 -25.11
CA THR A 182 27.99 65.21 -26.14
C THR A 182 29.18 66.06 -25.70
N GLY A 183 30.03 66.44 -26.65
CA GLY A 183 30.53 67.81 -26.77
C GLY A 183 32.01 68.07 -26.44
N SER A 184 32.84 68.29 -27.46
CA SER A 184 33.37 69.61 -27.88
C SER A 184 34.22 69.45 -29.14
#